data_AF-A0A7V9QEZ5-F1
#
_entry.id   AF-A0A7V9QEZ5-F1
#
_cell.length_a   1.000
_cell.length_b   1.000
_cell.length_c   1.000
_cell.angle_alpha   90.00
_cell.angle_beta   90.00
_cell.angle_gamma   90.00
#
_symmetry.space_group_name_H-M   'P 1'
#
loop_
_entity.id
_entity.type
_entity.pdbx_description
1 polymer ?
#
loop_
_entity_poly.entity_id
_entity_poly.type
_entity_poly.pdbx_seq_one_letter_code
_entity_poly.pdbx_strand_id
1 'polypeptide(L)'
;ADRAALLVLADNYYEGWTATVAGVSTPITRVNHTFRGVPVGPGEQEIVFEFQPASFFTGLYITIAAFIILLGYFLFVGVRLRRARSDALEPSS
;
A
#
# COMPACT_ATOMS: atom_id res chain seq x y z
N ALA A 1 -4.57 -21.84 29.35
CA ALA A 1 -5.92 -22.31 29.00
C ALA A 1 -5.79 -23.49 28.04
N ASP A 2 -6.47 -24.59 28.29
CA ASP A 2 -6.23 -25.90 27.63
C ASP A 2 -7.22 -26.17 26.46
N ARG A 3 -7.74 -25.10 25.85
CA ARG A 3 -8.84 -25.15 24.87
C ARG A 3 -8.60 -24.12 23.78
N ALA A 4 -8.97 -24.46 22.55
CA ALA A 4 -9.03 -23.49 21.46
C ALA A 4 -9.99 -22.36 21.85
N ALA A 5 -9.56 -21.12 21.60
CA ALA A 5 -10.34 -19.93 21.90
C ALA A 5 -10.33 -18.98 20.70
N LEU A 6 -11.28 -18.04 20.67
CA LEU A 6 -11.29 -16.96 19.70
C LEU A 6 -10.83 -15.69 20.41
N LEU A 7 -9.65 -15.19 20.06
CA LEU A 7 -9.22 -13.88 20.52
C LEU A 7 -10.00 -12.83 19.73
N VAL A 8 -10.84 -12.05 20.41
CA VAL A 8 -11.61 -10.97 19.81
C VAL A 8 -10.95 -9.64 20.14
N LEU A 9 -10.61 -8.88 19.10
CA LEU A 9 -10.18 -7.49 19.22
C LEU A 9 -11.37 -6.58 18.89
N ALA A 10 -11.73 -5.71 19.83
CA ALA A 10 -12.80 -4.73 19.68
C ALA A 10 -12.38 -3.54 18.80
N ASP A 11 -11.80 -3.82 17.64
CA ASP A 11 -11.43 -2.84 16.63
C ASP A 11 -12.08 -3.23 15.29
N ASN A 12 -12.31 -2.24 14.44
CA ASN A 12 -13.05 -2.40 13.20
C ASN A 12 -12.32 -3.35 12.24
N TYR A 13 -13.09 -4.26 11.66
CA TYR A 13 -12.71 -5.13 10.57
C TYR A 13 -12.59 -4.25 9.32
N TYR A 14 -11.36 -4.01 8.90
CA TYR A 14 -11.05 -3.33 7.65
C TYR A 14 -10.35 -4.31 6.70
N GLU A 15 -10.62 -4.18 5.40
CA GLU A 15 -9.90 -4.95 4.40
C GLU A 15 -8.43 -4.52 4.37
N GLY A 16 -7.51 -5.49 4.37
CA GLY A 16 -6.06 -5.25 4.43
C GLY A 16 -5.39 -5.61 5.75
N TRP A 17 -6.13 -6.04 6.77
CA TRP A 17 -5.52 -6.68 7.95
C TRP A 17 -5.18 -8.15 7.68
N THR A 18 -3.98 -8.55 8.06
CA THR A 18 -3.53 -9.94 8.10
C THR A 18 -3.13 -10.31 9.53
N ALA A 19 -3.38 -11.54 9.95
CA ALA A 19 -2.94 -12.03 11.25
C ALA A 19 -1.99 -13.20 11.09
N THR A 20 -1.00 -13.26 11.99
CA THR A 20 -0.18 -14.45 12.19
C THR A 20 -0.27 -14.89 13.64
N VAL A 21 -0.30 -16.20 13.85
CA VAL A 21 -0.33 -16.82 15.17
C VAL A 21 0.90 -17.73 15.26
N ALA A 22 1.82 -17.43 16.17
CA ALA A 22 3.12 -18.10 16.26
C ALA A 22 3.86 -18.17 14.90
N GLY A 23 3.79 -17.08 14.12
CA GLY A 23 4.42 -16.97 12.79
C GLY A 23 3.67 -17.63 11.63
N VAL A 24 2.54 -18.31 11.89
CA VAL A 24 1.72 -18.94 10.84
C VAL A 24 0.59 -17.99 10.44
N SER A 25 0.39 -17.77 9.13
CA SER A 25 -0.72 -16.96 8.63
C SER A 25 -2.06 -17.57 9.00
N THR A 26 -2.88 -16.80 9.70
CA THR A 26 -4.16 -17.25 10.24
C THR A 26 -5.29 -16.33 9.77
N PRO A 27 -6.41 -16.88 9.26
CA PRO A 27 -7.52 -16.06 8.80
C PRO A 27 -8.14 -15.22 9.93
N ILE A 28 -8.35 -13.93 9.65
CA ILE A 28 -9.13 -13.05 10.52
C ILE A 28 -10.62 -13.28 10.27
N THR A 29 -11.34 -13.66 11.31
CA THR A 29 -12.79 -13.83 11.30
C THR A 29 -13.47 -12.52 11.70
N ARG A 30 -14.52 -12.12 10.98
CA ARG A 30 -15.36 -11.00 11.39
C ARG A 30 -16.32 -11.45 12.49
N VAL A 31 -16.27 -10.79 13.63
CA VAL A 31 -17.08 -11.09 14.82
C VAL A 31 -17.98 -9.90 15.10
N ASN A 32 -19.23 -10.13 15.51
CA ASN A 32 -20.19 -9.06 15.87
C ASN A 32 -20.25 -7.90 14.85
N HIS A 33 -20.30 -8.25 13.56
CA HIS A 33 -20.36 -7.33 12.40
C HIS A 33 -19.14 -6.44 12.14
N THR A 34 -18.40 -6.04 13.17
CA THR A 34 -17.29 -5.10 13.03
C THR A 34 -16.01 -5.53 13.74
N PHE A 35 -16.05 -6.44 14.70
CA PHE A 35 -14.85 -6.86 15.41
C PHE A 35 -14.04 -7.87 14.60
N ARG A 36 -12.75 -7.95 14.93
CA ARG A 36 -11.85 -8.95 14.35
C ARG A 36 -11.54 -10.03 15.37
N GLY A 37 -11.63 -11.28 14.94
CA GLY A 37 -11.36 -12.46 15.72
C GLY A 37 -10.27 -13.30 15.08
N VAL A 38 -9.37 -13.89 15.86
CA VAL A 38 -8.37 -14.85 15.38
C VAL A 38 -8.44 -16.10 16.25
N PRO A 39 -8.53 -17.30 15.67
CA PRO A 39 -8.49 -18.54 16.43
C PRO A 39 -7.09 -18.71 17.04
N VAL A 40 -7.05 -19.01 18.33
CA VAL A 40 -5.80 -19.19 19.09
C VAL A 40 -5.78 -20.55 19.77
N GLY A 41 -4.61 -21.17 19.78
CA GLY A 41 -4.37 -22.44 20.46
C GLY A 41 -4.25 -22.29 21.97
N PRO A 42 -4.10 -23.39 22.72
CA PRO A 42 -3.74 -23.32 24.13
C PRO A 42 -2.30 -22.81 24.32
N GLY A 43 -2.06 -22.14 25.45
CA GLY A 43 -0.73 -21.66 25.84
C GLY A 43 -0.43 -20.21 25.43
N GLU A 44 0.79 -19.77 25.76
CA GLU A 44 1.32 -18.47 25.35
C GLU A 44 1.75 -18.54 23.88
N GLN A 45 1.19 -17.66 23.06
CA GLN A 45 1.55 -17.52 21.67
C GLN A 45 1.55 -16.05 21.28
N GLU A 46 2.49 -15.67 20.42
CA GLU A 46 2.52 -14.34 19.84
C GLU A 46 1.49 -14.26 18.71
N ILE A 47 0.74 -13.15 18.70
CA ILE A 47 -0.29 -12.88 17.70
C ILE A 47 0.04 -11.51 17.10
N VAL A 48 0.40 -11.51 15.82
CA VAL A 48 0.78 -10.28 15.12
C VAL A 48 -0.33 -9.92 14.15
N PHE A 49 -0.81 -8.68 14.24
CA PHE A 49 -1.73 -8.09 13.28
C PHE A 49 -0.96 -7.08 12.44
N GLU A 50 -0.92 -7.29 11.13
CA GLU A 50 -0.28 -6.38 10.19
C GLU A 50 -1.34 -5.74 9.28
N PHE A 51 -1.21 -4.43 9.06
CA PHE A 51 -2.08 -3.70 8.16
C PHE A 51 -1.37 -3.43 6.84
N GLN A 52 -1.79 -4.11 5.78
CA GLN A 52 -1.28 -3.99 4.42
C GLN A 52 -2.41 -3.63 3.45
N PRO A 53 -2.84 -2.35 3.41
CA PRO A 53 -3.92 -1.92 2.53
C PRO A 53 -3.47 -1.94 1.06
N ALA A 54 -4.21 -2.66 0.21
CA ALA A 54 -3.96 -2.69 -1.24
C ALA A 54 -3.99 -1.28 -1.87
N SER A 55 -4.83 -0.39 -1.34
CA SER A 55 -4.98 0.99 -1.80
C SER A 55 -3.70 1.80 -1.66
N PHE A 56 -2.84 1.49 -0.68
CA PHE A 56 -1.56 2.17 -0.52
C PHE A 56 -0.63 1.88 -1.71
N PHE A 57 -0.53 0.61 -2.12
CA PHE A 57 0.26 0.23 -3.29
C PHE A 57 -0.33 0.81 -4.58
N THR A 58 -1.65 0.80 -4.74
CA THR A 58 -2.31 1.45 -5.88
C THR A 58 -1.98 2.94 -5.94
N GLY A 59 -2.11 3.66 -4.82
CA GLY A 59 -1.78 5.09 -4.74
C GLY A 59 -0.31 5.37 -5.05
N LEU A 60 0.60 4.52 -4.58
CA LEU A 60 2.03 4.61 -4.89
C LEU A 60 2.29 4.49 -6.40
N TYR A 61 1.69 3.48 -7.07
CA TYR A 61 1.85 3.31 -8.52
C TYR A 61 1.29 4.50 -9.31
N ILE A 62 0.12 5.03 -8.92
CA ILE A 62 -0.47 6.22 -9.54
C ILE A 62 0.47 7.42 -9.39
N THR A 63 1.03 7.61 -8.20
CA THR A 63 1.94 8.72 -7.90
C THR A 63 3.21 8.64 -8.74
N ILE A 64 3.83 7.46 -8.83
CA ILE A 64 5.02 7.22 -9.65
C ILE A 64 4.71 7.48 -11.13
N ALA A 65 3.59 6.97 -11.64
CA ALA A 65 3.18 7.19 -13.02
C ALA A 65 2.96 8.69 -13.33
N ALA A 66 2.27 9.40 -12.45
CA ALA A 66 2.06 10.84 -12.58
C ALA A 66 3.38 11.61 -12.60
N PHE A 67 4.33 11.25 -11.73
CA PHE A 67 5.64 11.88 -11.67
C PHE A 67 6.46 11.67 -12.96
N ILE A 68 6.45 10.44 -13.50
CA ILE A 68 7.14 10.13 -14.78
C ILE A 68 6.54 10.94 -15.92
N ILE A 69 5.21 11.03 -16.01
CA ILE A 69 4.52 11.80 -17.05
C ILE A 69 4.89 13.29 -16.94
N LEU A 70 4.84 13.84 -15.73
CA LEU A 70 5.16 15.23 -15.48
C LEU A 70 6.62 15.55 -15.83
N LEU A 71 7.56 14.69 -15.43
CA LEU A 71 8.96 14.83 -15.76
C LEU A 71 9.18 14.76 -17.28
N GLY A 72 8.57 13.79 -17.95
CA GLY A 72 8.64 13.65 -19.41
C GLY A 72 8.09 14.88 -20.13
N TYR A 73 6.98 15.45 -19.64
CA TYR A 73 6.40 16.70 -20.16
C TYR A 73 7.37 17.88 -20.02
N PHE A 74 7.94 18.09 -18.84
CA PHE A 74 8.88 19.18 -18.61
C PHE A 74 10.17 19.03 -19.44
N LEU A 75 10.69 17.82 -19.58
CA LEU A 75 11.84 17.54 -20.45
C LEU A 75 11.51 17.82 -21.91
N PHE A 76 10.34 17.37 -22.38
CA PHE A 76 9.89 17.61 -23.76
C PHE A 76 9.77 19.11 -24.04
N VAL A 77 9.07 19.85 -23.18
CA VAL A 77 8.92 21.32 -23.31
C VAL A 77 10.28 22.00 -23.26
N GLY A 78 11.15 21.64 -22.31
CA GLY A 78 12.50 22.19 -22.17
C GLY A 78 13.36 21.98 -23.42
N VAL A 79 13.33 20.79 -24.02
CA VAL A 79 14.04 20.50 -25.27
C VAL A 79 13.47 21.31 -26.44
N ARG A 80 12.15 21.43 -26.55
CA ARG A 80 11.49 22.19 -27.62
C ARG A 80 11.80 23.68 -27.54
N LEU A 81 11.81 24.25 -26.34
CA LEU A 81 12.17 25.65 -26.10
C LEU A 81 13.65 25.93 -26.40
N ARG A 82 14.55 24.99 -26.06
CA ARG A 82 15.97 25.10 -26.39
C ARG A 82 16.20 25.08 -27.90
N ARG A 83 15.57 24.17 -28.63
CA ARG A 83 15.68 24.07 -30.10
C ARG A 83 15.19 25.35 -30.79
N ALA A 84 14.00 25.83 -30.43
CA ALA A 84 13.43 27.06 -31.02
C ALA A 84 14.32 28.30 -30.80
N ARG A 85 15.09 28.34 -29.71
CA ARG A 85 16.02 29.44 -29.43
C ARG A 85 17.32 29.35 -30.23
N SER A 86 17.80 28.14 -30.50
CA SER A 86 18.98 27.91 -31.36
C SER A 86 18.70 28.31 -32.80
N ASP A 87 17.54 27.92 -33.35
CA ASP A 87 17.14 28.24 -34.73
C ASP A 87 16.99 29.76 -34.95
N ALA A 88 16.65 30.51 -33.90
CA ALA A 88 16.50 31.97 -33.95
C ALA A 88 17.83 32.74 -33.86
N LEU A 89 18.93 32.10 -33.42
CA LEU A 89 20.26 32.72 -33.26
C LEU A 89 21.19 32.45 -34.44
N GLU A 90 20.76 31.65 -35.42
CA GLU A 90 21.49 31.37 -36.67
C GLU A 90 20.81 32.06 -37.89
N PRO A 91 20.69 33.41 -37.94
CA PRO A 91 20.23 34.06 -39.15
C PRO A 91 21.37 34.09 -40.18
N SER A 92 21.19 33.30 -41.23
CA SER A 92 21.88 33.29 -42.54
C SER A 92 23.08 34.23 -42.71
N SER A 93 24.27 33.64 -42.79
CA SER A 93 25.42 34.19 -43.53
C SER A 93 25.13 34.34 -45.01
#